data_AF-A0A7W1FC30-F1
#
_entry.id   AF-A0A7W1FC30-F1
#
_cell.length_a   1.000
_cell.length_b   1.000
_cell.length_c   1.000
_cell.angle_alpha   90.00
_cell.angle_beta   90.00
_cell.angle_gamma   90.00
#
_symmetry.space_group_name_H-M   'P 1'
#
loop_
_entity.id
_entity.type
_entity.pdbx_description
1 polymer ?
#
loop_
_entity_poly.entity_id
_entity_poly.type
_entity_poly.pdbx_seq_one_letter_code
_entity_poly.pdbx_strand_id
1 'polypeptide(L)'
;MNIEKFLVPEGKKLNLKNHPTDFTGDHTDKREAVEDLRKNVGRLAELQDVLYAQNNHALLIIFQAMDAAGKDGAIKHVMSGLNPQGCEVTSFKQPSAEELDHDYLWRSMKRLPERGRIGIFNRSYYEDVLVVRV
;
A
#
# COMPACT_ATOMS: atom_id res chain seq x y z
N MET A 1 10.35 12.11 -12.54
CA MET A 1 8.92 11.74 -12.46
C MET A 1 8.10 12.64 -11.53
N ASN A 2 7.08 13.32 -12.08
CA ASN A 2 6.05 14.01 -11.27
C ASN A 2 5.01 12.98 -10.77
N ILE A 3 4.96 12.75 -9.45
CA ILE A 3 4.04 11.81 -8.80
C ILE A 3 2.63 12.40 -8.55
N GLU A 4 2.47 13.72 -8.58
CA GLU A 4 1.20 14.39 -8.26
C GLU A 4 0.08 14.01 -9.23
N LYS A 5 0.43 13.63 -10.46
CA LYS A 5 -0.54 13.17 -11.46
C LYS A 5 -1.26 11.87 -11.10
N PHE A 6 -0.75 11.11 -10.14
CA PHE A 6 -1.38 9.88 -9.63
C PHE A 6 -2.31 10.15 -8.44
N LEU A 7 -2.24 11.35 -7.86
CA LEU A 7 -3.12 11.73 -6.77
C LEU A 7 -4.51 12.03 -7.30
N VAL A 8 -5.53 11.38 -6.75
CA VAL A 8 -6.93 11.71 -7.00
C VAL A 8 -7.35 12.80 -6.02
N PRO A 9 -7.64 14.03 -6.48
CA PRO A 9 -7.98 15.12 -5.56
C PRO A 9 -9.33 14.89 -4.89
N GLU A 10 -9.46 15.38 -3.66
CA GLU A 10 -10.70 15.30 -2.89
C GLU A 10 -11.89 15.91 -3.66
N GLY A 11 -13.05 15.25 -3.58
CA GLY A 11 -14.29 15.70 -4.21
C GLY A 11 -14.32 15.60 -5.74
N LYS A 12 -13.23 15.21 -6.41
CA LYS A 12 -13.24 15.03 -7.86
C LYS A 12 -13.72 13.65 -8.27
N LYS A 13 -14.56 13.60 -9.32
CA LYS A 13 -14.94 12.33 -9.94
C LYS A 13 -13.73 11.73 -10.66
N LEU A 14 -13.43 10.48 -10.33
CA LEU A 14 -12.39 9.69 -10.99
C LEU A 14 -12.97 8.97 -12.20
N ASN A 15 -12.29 9.10 -13.35
CA ASN A 15 -12.57 8.29 -14.54
C ASN A 15 -11.33 7.46 -14.87
N LEU A 16 -11.38 6.17 -14.56
CA LEU A 16 -10.27 5.25 -14.76
C LEU A 16 -9.81 5.16 -16.23
N LYS A 17 -10.68 5.45 -17.21
CA LYS A 17 -10.29 5.47 -18.63
C LYS A 17 -9.24 6.52 -18.98
N ASN A 18 -9.10 7.55 -18.14
CA ASN A 18 -8.12 8.62 -18.33
C ASN A 18 -6.75 8.27 -17.71
N HIS A 19 -6.60 7.08 -17.14
CA HIS A 19 -5.37 6.63 -16.49
C HIS A 19 -4.77 5.47 -17.30
N PRO A 20 -3.76 5.72 -18.15
CA PRO A 20 -3.11 4.68 -18.94
C PRO A 20 -2.39 3.66 -18.02
N THR A 21 -2.48 2.38 -18.37
CA THR A 21 -1.95 1.26 -17.58
C THR A 21 -0.54 0.83 -18.00
N ASP A 22 0.01 1.45 -19.03
CA ASP A 22 1.32 1.17 -19.64
C ASP A 22 2.36 2.26 -19.34
N PHE A 23 2.08 3.12 -18.36
CA PHE A 23 2.97 4.21 -18.01
C PHE A 23 4.32 3.72 -17.46
N THR A 24 5.43 4.10 -18.11
CA THR A 24 6.80 3.68 -17.73
C THR A 24 7.64 4.76 -17.06
N GLY A 25 7.07 5.92 -16.72
CA GLY A 25 7.87 7.01 -16.18
C GLY A 25 8.61 7.78 -17.28
N ASP A 26 9.79 8.26 -16.90
CA ASP A 26 10.79 8.82 -17.81
C ASP A 26 11.79 7.72 -18.25
N HIS A 27 11.55 6.45 -17.89
CA HIS A 27 12.46 5.34 -18.14
C HIS A 27 12.28 4.79 -19.55
N THR A 28 13.40 4.65 -20.25
CA THR A 28 13.46 4.02 -21.57
C THR A 28 14.10 2.63 -21.51
N ASP A 29 14.91 2.36 -20.48
CA ASP A 29 15.45 1.04 -20.15
C ASP A 29 14.96 0.60 -18.76
N LYS A 30 14.56 -0.67 -18.66
CA LYS A 30 14.22 -1.34 -17.40
C LYS A 30 15.35 -1.24 -16.37
N ARG A 31 16.61 -1.21 -16.81
CA ARG A 31 17.78 -1.13 -15.91
C ARG A 31 17.79 0.18 -15.11
N GLU A 32 17.41 1.29 -15.74
CA GLU A 32 17.30 2.61 -15.09
C GLU A 32 16.25 2.56 -13.97
N ALA A 33 15.07 2.01 -14.26
CA ALA A 33 14.00 1.85 -13.28
C ALA A 33 14.41 0.95 -12.09
N VAL A 34 15.18 -0.12 -12.35
CA VAL A 34 15.71 -1.00 -11.29
C VAL A 34 16.74 -0.28 -10.41
N GLU A 35 17.58 0.58 -10.99
CA GLU A 35 18.54 1.36 -10.22
C GLU A 35 17.85 2.40 -9.33
N ASP A 36 16.85 3.11 -9.86
CA ASP A 36 16.07 4.07 -9.10
C ASP A 36 15.24 3.40 -8.00
N LEU A 37 14.69 2.21 -8.27
CA LEU A 37 14.04 1.39 -7.24
C LEU A 37 15.02 1.07 -6.10
N ARG A 38 16.27 0.67 -6.38
CA ARG A 38 17.27 0.39 -5.35
C ARG A 38 17.59 1.63 -4.51
N LYS A 39 17.77 2.79 -5.14
CA LYS A 39 18.01 4.07 -4.44
C LYS A 39 16.84 4.41 -3.51
N ASN A 40 15.61 4.27 -4.01
CA ASN A 40 14.40 4.55 -3.24
C ASN A 40 14.21 3.57 -2.08
N VAL A 41 14.51 2.28 -2.27
CA VAL A 41 14.47 1.28 -1.19
C VAL A 41 15.48 1.61 -0.09
N GLY A 42 16.69 2.04 -0.44
CA GLY A 42 17.68 2.49 0.55
C GLY A 42 17.19 3.69 1.35
N ARG A 43 16.69 4.73 0.67
CA ARG A 43 16.11 5.91 1.33
C ARG A 43 14.90 5.56 2.20
N LEU A 44 14.06 4.63 1.76
CA LEU A 44 12.89 4.17 2.51
C LEU A 44 13.30 3.50 3.82
N ALA A 45 14.38 2.70 3.81
CA ALA A 45 14.92 2.06 5.02
C ALA A 45 15.38 3.10 6.04
N GLU A 46 16.16 4.10 5.62
CA GLU A 46 16.62 5.19 6.49
C GLU A 46 15.45 5.96 7.11
N LEU A 47 14.41 6.26 6.33
CA LEU A 47 13.22 6.94 6.82
C LEU A 47 12.39 6.07 7.78
N GLN A 48 12.34 4.76 7.54
CA GLN A 48 11.66 3.84 8.44
C GLN A 48 12.37 3.74 9.79
N ASP A 49 13.70 3.78 9.82
CA ASP A 49 14.46 3.83 11.08
C ASP A 49 14.14 5.10 11.88
N VAL A 50 14.04 6.25 11.19
CA VAL A 50 13.62 7.51 11.82
C VAL A 50 12.19 7.41 12.36
N LEU A 51 11.25 6.89 11.57
CA LEU A 51 9.86 6.68 11.99
C LEU A 51 9.80 5.83 13.26
N TYR A 52 10.52 4.71 13.27
CA TYR A 52 10.57 3.76 14.37
C TYR A 52 11.17 4.38 15.63
N ALA A 53 12.30 5.08 15.50
CA ALA A 53 12.95 5.74 16.62
C ALA A 53 12.13 6.91 17.20
N GLN A 54 11.44 7.69 16.36
CA GLN A 54 10.62 8.82 16.82
C GLN A 54 9.36 8.37 17.55
N ASN A 55 8.75 7.24 17.16
CA ASN A 55 7.59 6.64 17.81
C ASN A 55 6.41 7.63 18.06
N ASN A 56 6.23 8.61 17.17
CA ASN A 56 5.18 9.63 17.27
C ASN A 56 4.10 9.47 16.19
N HIS A 57 4.48 8.96 15.02
CA HIS A 57 3.62 8.74 13.87
C HIS A 57 3.58 7.26 13.51
N ALA A 58 2.52 6.86 12.81
CA ALA A 58 2.41 5.57 12.16
C ALA A 58 2.09 5.80 10.67
N LEU A 59 2.50 4.87 9.82
CA LEU A 59 2.21 4.93 8.39
C LEU A 59 1.36 3.73 7.98
N LEU A 60 0.15 3.97 7.48
CA LEU A 60 -0.69 2.93 6.87
C LEU A 60 -0.63 3.05 5.35
N ILE A 61 -0.27 1.96 4.68
CA ILE A 61 -0.25 1.83 3.22
C ILE A 61 -1.28 0.79 2.82
N ILE A 62 -2.22 1.16 1.95
CA ILE A 62 -3.29 0.26 1.49
C ILE A 62 -3.09 -0.06 0.01
N PHE A 63 -2.98 -1.34 -0.31
CA PHE A 63 -2.94 -1.85 -1.68
C PHE A 63 -4.31 -2.41 -2.07
N GLN A 64 -4.96 -1.73 -3.02
CA GLN A 64 -6.16 -2.25 -3.68
C GLN A 64 -6.00 -2.34 -5.19
N ALA A 65 -6.37 -3.51 -5.72
CA ALA A 65 -6.30 -3.85 -7.13
C ALA A 65 -7.03 -5.17 -7.38
N MET A 66 -7.41 -5.40 -8.64
CA MET A 66 -7.96 -6.67 -9.12
C MET A 66 -6.98 -7.83 -8.91
N ASP A 67 -7.50 -9.06 -8.95
CA ASP A 67 -6.65 -10.25 -8.91
C ASP A 67 -5.66 -10.27 -10.09
N ALA A 68 -4.46 -10.79 -9.84
CA ALA A 68 -3.32 -10.79 -10.76
C ALA A 68 -2.77 -9.40 -11.17
N ALA A 69 -3.22 -8.30 -10.55
CA ALA A 69 -2.67 -6.96 -10.82
C ALA A 69 -1.25 -6.71 -10.27
N GLY A 70 -0.64 -7.69 -9.60
CA GLY A 70 0.75 -7.61 -9.15
C GLY A 70 0.98 -6.98 -7.75
N LYS A 71 -0.05 -6.88 -6.91
CA LYS A 71 0.06 -6.34 -5.53
C LYS A 71 1.17 -7.00 -4.72
N ASP A 72 1.21 -8.33 -4.72
CA ASP A 72 2.19 -9.09 -3.92
C ASP A 72 3.63 -8.83 -4.39
N GLY A 73 3.82 -8.70 -5.71
CA GLY A 73 5.11 -8.33 -6.30
C GLY A 73 5.53 -6.92 -5.91
N ALA A 74 4.63 -5.95 -6.01
CA ALA A 74 4.89 -4.57 -5.62
C ALA A 74 5.26 -4.46 -4.14
N ILE A 75 4.50 -5.10 -3.25
CA ILE A 75 4.81 -5.15 -1.81
C ILE A 75 6.18 -5.79 -1.59
N LYS A 76 6.45 -6.94 -2.21
CA LYS A 76 7.74 -7.63 -2.05
C LYS A 76 8.93 -6.78 -2.47
N HIS A 77 8.83 -6.07 -3.59
CA HIS A 77 9.93 -5.28 -4.15
C HIS A 77 10.14 -3.94 -3.44
N VAL A 78 9.07 -3.24 -3.06
CA VAL A 78 9.17 -1.94 -2.37
C VAL A 78 9.61 -2.13 -0.92
N MET A 79 9.15 -3.21 -0.28
CA MET A 79 9.40 -3.44 1.15
C MET A 79 10.66 -4.28 1.41
N SER A 80 11.40 -4.72 0.39
CA SER A 80 12.56 -5.60 0.55
C SER A 80 13.72 -5.02 1.35
N GLY A 81 13.77 -3.69 1.51
CA GLY A 81 14.80 -3.01 2.31
C GLY A 81 14.36 -2.58 3.71
N LEU A 82 13.09 -2.82 4.08
CA LEU A 82 12.58 -2.41 5.38
C LEU A 82 13.00 -3.37 6.49
N ASN A 83 13.21 -2.83 7.70
CA ASN A 83 13.39 -3.66 8.89
C ASN A 83 12.05 -4.34 9.23
N PRO A 84 11.98 -5.68 9.26
CA PRO A 84 10.73 -6.40 9.54
C PRO A 84 10.15 -6.11 10.93
N GLN A 85 10.95 -5.61 11.88
CA GLN A 85 10.43 -5.19 13.19
C GLN A 85 9.57 -3.92 13.11
N GLY A 86 9.86 -3.04 12.14
CA GLY A 86 9.15 -1.79 11.93
C GLY A 86 7.99 -1.88 10.93
N CYS A 87 7.74 -3.05 10.33
CA CYS A 87 6.76 -3.20 9.25
C CYS A 87 5.91 -4.46 9.41
N GLU A 88 4.59 -4.34 9.26
CA GLU A 88 3.66 -5.45 9.34
C GLU A 88 2.73 -5.48 8.13
N VAL A 89 2.59 -6.65 7.51
CA VAL A 89 1.69 -6.87 6.36
C VAL A 89 0.48 -7.66 6.81
N THR A 90 -0.71 -7.06 6.69
CA THR A 90 -1.99 -7.73 6.92
C THR A 90 -2.67 -7.96 5.57
N SER A 91 -2.99 -9.22 5.27
CA SER A 91 -3.76 -9.57 4.08
C SER A 91 -5.20 -9.89 4.45
N PHE A 92 -6.16 -9.14 3.92
CA PHE A 92 -7.58 -9.36 4.18
C PHE A 92 -8.16 -10.33 3.15
N LYS A 93 -8.75 -11.42 3.64
CA LYS A 93 -9.48 -12.40 2.81
C LYS A 93 -10.98 -12.29 3.12
N GLN A 94 -11.74 -13.29 2.68
CA GLN A 94 -13.14 -13.46 3.09
C GLN A 94 -13.25 -13.40 4.63
N PRO A 95 -14.21 -12.62 5.17
CA PRO A 95 -14.40 -12.53 6.61
C PRO A 95 -14.72 -13.88 7.27
N SER A 96 -14.23 -14.09 8.48
CA SER A 96 -14.62 -15.24 9.31
C SER A 96 -16.02 -15.03 9.91
N ALA A 97 -16.62 -16.08 10.50
CA ALA A 97 -17.90 -15.95 11.18
C ALA A 97 -17.86 -14.91 12.31
N GLU A 98 -16.80 -14.90 13.12
CA GLU A 98 -16.59 -13.88 14.17
C GLU A 98 -16.49 -12.48 13.57
N GLU A 99 -15.76 -12.32 12.47
CA GLU A 99 -15.64 -11.01 11.81
C GLU A 99 -16.97 -10.51 11.24
N LEU A 100 -17.86 -11.41 10.82
CA LEU A 100 -19.21 -11.10 10.32
C LEU A 100 -20.20 -10.74 11.44
N ASP A 101 -19.93 -11.16 12.68
CA ASP A 101 -20.72 -10.79 13.86
C ASP A 101 -20.38 -9.37 14.37
N HIS A 102 -19.37 -8.73 13.79
CA HIS A 102 -18.96 -7.34 14.06
C HIS A 102 -19.21 -6.43 12.84
N ASP A 103 -19.07 -5.12 13.02
CA ASP A 103 -19.09 -4.19 11.88
C ASP A 103 -17.87 -4.41 10.97
N TYR A 104 -18.00 -4.06 9.69
CA TYR A 104 -16.99 -4.35 8.68
C TYR A 104 -15.63 -3.66 8.93
N LEU A 105 -15.59 -2.58 9.72
CA LEU A 105 -14.33 -1.90 10.07
C LEU A 105 -13.59 -2.60 11.21
N TRP A 106 -14.29 -3.35 12.07
CA TRP A 106 -13.74 -3.95 13.29
C TRP A 106 -12.43 -4.69 13.05
N ARG A 107 -12.42 -5.63 12.09
CA ARG A 107 -11.23 -6.45 11.81
C ARG A 107 -10.05 -5.63 11.27
N SER A 108 -10.32 -4.58 10.49
CA SER A 108 -9.27 -3.71 9.95
C SER A 108 -8.74 -2.74 10.99
N MET A 109 -9.59 -2.22 11.87
CA MET A 109 -9.20 -1.34 12.97
C MET A 109 -8.25 -2.06 13.95
N LYS A 110 -8.48 -3.34 14.21
CA LYS A 110 -7.58 -4.19 15.03
C LYS A 110 -6.17 -4.36 14.44
N ARG A 111 -5.98 -4.02 13.16
CA ARG A 111 -4.73 -4.23 12.41
C ARG A 111 -4.05 -2.92 12.03
N LEU A 112 -4.56 -1.79 12.51
CA LEU A 112 -3.90 -0.50 12.31
C LEU A 112 -2.48 -0.53 12.92
N PRO A 113 -1.50 0.12 12.26
CA PRO A 113 -0.15 0.17 12.78
C PRO A 113 -0.09 1.00 14.06
N GLU A 114 0.71 0.51 15.00
CA GLU A 114 1.11 1.25 16.18
C GLU A 114 2.08 2.39 15.79
N ARG A 115 2.30 3.33 16.69
CA ARG A 115 3.30 4.38 16.49
C ARG A 115 4.68 3.77 16.24
N GLY A 116 5.47 4.45 15.41
CA GLY A 116 6.77 4.01 14.94
C GLY A 116 6.73 2.91 13.87
N ARG A 117 5.55 2.39 13.51
CA ARG A 117 5.44 1.24 12.61
C ARG A 117 4.76 1.59 11.29
N ILE A 118 5.10 0.80 10.28
CA ILE A 118 4.47 0.80 8.97
C ILE A 118 3.49 -0.39 8.93
N GLY A 119 2.22 -0.11 8.69
CA GLY A 119 1.19 -1.11 8.44
C GLY A 119 0.88 -1.19 6.96
N ILE A 120 0.87 -2.38 6.39
CA ILE A 120 0.54 -2.61 4.99
C ILE A 120 -0.70 -3.48 4.90
N PHE A 121 -1.74 -2.96 4.28
CA PHE A 121 -2.97 -3.68 4.00
C PHE A 121 -2.94 -4.19 2.56
N ASN A 122 -2.84 -5.52 2.39
CA ASN A 122 -3.05 -6.18 1.10
C ASN A 122 -4.53 -6.58 1.00
N ARG A 123 -5.29 -5.84 0.19
CA ARG A 123 -6.74 -5.65 0.36
C ARG A 123 -7.06 -4.93 1.69
N SER A 124 -8.27 -4.43 1.87
CA SER A 124 -8.65 -3.68 3.08
C SER A 124 -10.16 -3.63 3.26
N TYR A 125 -10.64 -2.79 4.17
CA TYR A 125 -12.05 -2.41 4.31
C TYR A 125 -12.69 -1.81 3.03
N TYR A 126 -11.91 -1.51 1.99
CA TYR A 126 -12.49 -1.19 0.68
C TYR A 126 -13.15 -2.40 0.01
N GLU A 127 -12.80 -3.64 0.37
CA GLU A 127 -13.46 -4.84 -0.16
C GLU A 127 -14.97 -4.81 0.12
N ASP A 128 -15.37 -4.30 1.28
CA ASP A 128 -16.76 -4.23 1.74
C ASP A 128 -17.61 -3.20 0.98
N VAL A 129 -17.00 -2.36 0.15
CA VAL A 129 -17.70 -1.45 -0.79
C VAL A 129 -17.38 -1.74 -2.27
N LEU A 130 -16.53 -2.73 -2.52
CA LEU A 130 -16.19 -3.20 -3.86
C LEU A 130 -16.93 -4.50 -4.17
N VAL A 131 -16.61 -5.59 -3.47
CA VAL A 131 -17.15 -6.93 -3.75
C VAL A 131 -18.61 -7.04 -3.32
N VAL A 132 -18.98 -6.43 -2.19
CA VAL A 132 -20.36 -6.48 -1.67
C VAL A 132 -21.35 -5.70 -2.54
N ARG A 133 -20.85 -4.80 -3.40
CA ARG A 133 -21.67 -3.96 -4.28
C ARG A 133 -21.86 -4.56 -5.68
N VAL A 134 -21.01 -5.51 -6.08
CA VAL A 134 -21.06 -6.18 -7.40
C VAL A 134 -21.91 -7.44 -7.30
#